data_AF-A0A452IDR7-F1
#
_entry.id   AF-A0A452IDR7-F1
#
_cell.length_a   1.000
_cell.length_b   1.000
_cell.length_c   1.000
_cell.angle_alpha   90.00
_cell.angle_beta   90.00
_cell.angle_gamma   90.00
#
_symmetry.space_group_name_H-M   'P 1'
#
loop_
_entity.id
_entity.type
_entity.pdbx_description
1 polymer ?
#
loop_
_entity_poly.entity_id
_entity_poly.type
_entity_poly.pdbx_seq_one_letter_code
_entity_poly.pdbx_strand_id
1 'polypeptide(L)'
;MGTIRVYYTSVTGSRQVKQKQAEVTRILDINKTKYELIDVSISEHLLQEMRAKAGNPTAVPPQIFNGDDYCGVRKKNLDFVFKQ
;
A
#
# COMPACT_ATOMS: atom_id res chain seq x y z
N MET A 1 -15.35 -10.05 -0.96
CA MET A 1 -14.64 -8.95 -1.64
C MET A 1 -14.17 -7.99 -0.56
N GLY A 2 -12.86 -7.90 -0.35
CA GLY A 2 -12.28 -6.96 0.62
C GLY A 2 -12.14 -5.56 0.02
N THR A 3 -12.04 -4.55 0.87
CA THR A 3 -11.69 -3.19 0.44
C THR A 3 -10.18 -3.13 0.22
N ILE A 4 -9.74 -2.63 -0.95
CA ILE A 4 -8.31 -2.40 -1.21
C ILE A 4 -7.83 -1.24 -0.35
N ARG A 5 -6.79 -1.49 0.44
CA ARG A 5 -6.15 -0.48 1.28
C ARG A 5 -4.70 -0.33 0.87
N VAL A 6 -4.28 0.91 0.71
CA VAL A 6 -2.89 1.27 0.42
C VAL A 6 -2.38 2.12 1.57
N TYR A 7 -1.51 1.53 2.37
CA TYR A 7 -0.72 2.31 3.33
C TYR A 7 0.34 3.07 2.54
N TYR A 8 0.32 4.38 2.67
CA TYR A 8 1.25 5.30 2.01
C TYR A 8 1.77 6.30 3.04
N THR A 9 2.69 7.17 2.65
CA THR A 9 3.05 8.34 3.45
C THR A 9 3.03 9.62 2.62
N SER A 10 2.46 10.70 3.18
CA SER A 10 2.59 12.05 2.62
C SER A 10 3.95 12.69 2.93
N VAL A 11 4.62 12.26 4.00
CA VAL A 11 5.90 12.80 4.46
C VAL A 11 7.02 11.80 4.22
N THR A 12 7.84 12.04 3.19
CA THR A 12 9.04 11.22 2.96
C THR A 12 10.13 11.99 2.20
N GLY A 13 11.39 11.79 2.60
CA GLY A 13 12.57 12.24 1.86
C GLY A 13 13.03 11.24 0.78
N SER A 14 12.50 10.01 0.79
CA SER A 14 12.93 8.95 -0.14
C SER A 14 12.26 9.10 -1.49
N ARG A 15 13.07 9.39 -2.52
CA ARG A 15 12.61 9.42 -3.92
C ARG A 15 12.00 8.09 -4.35
N GLN A 16 12.59 6.98 -3.91
CA GLN A 16 12.13 5.64 -4.27
C GLN A 16 10.73 5.36 -3.67
N VAL A 17 10.47 5.78 -2.43
CA VAL A 17 9.15 5.63 -1.81
C VAL A 17 8.11 6.45 -2.57
N LYS A 18 8.41 7.72 -2.90
CA LYS A 18 7.51 8.58 -3.69
C LYS A 18 7.15 7.96 -5.05
N GLN A 19 8.16 7.46 -5.76
CA GLN A 19 7.96 6.83 -7.07
C GLN A 19 7.09 5.56 -6.97
N LYS A 20 7.36 4.68 -6.00
CA LYS A 20 6.55 3.46 -5.81
C LYS A 20 5.12 3.80 -5.43
N GLN A 21 4.88 4.79 -4.57
CA GLN A 21 3.53 5.25 -4.21
C GLN A 21 2.76 5.74 -5.43
N ALA A 22 3.38 6.59 -6.25
CA ALA A 22 2.77 7.11 -7.46
C ALA A 22 2.49 6.02 -8.50
N GLU A 23 3.37 5.01 -8.62
CA GLU A 23 3.14 3.87 -9.51
C GLU A 23 1.94 3.04 -9.05
N VAL A 24 1.85 2.72 -7.75
CA VAL A 24 0.74 1.94 -7.18
C VAL A 24 -0.60 2.65 -7.39
N THR A 25 -0.71 3.93 -7.02
CA THR A 25 -1.97 4.67 -7.16
C THR A 25 -2.36 4.80 -8.63
N ARG A 26 -1.40 5.13 -9.51
CA ARG A 26 -1.64 5.21 -10.95
C ARG A 26 -2.18 3.90 -11.53
N ILE A 27 -1.64 2.76 -11.12
CA ILE A 27 -2.11 1.45 -11.61
C ILE A 27 -3.53 1.17 -11.11
N LEU A 28 -3.84 1.46 -9.84
CA LEU A 28 -5.19 1.29 -9.31
C LEU A 28 -6.20 2.20 -10.00
N ASP A 29 -5.82 3.44 -10.29
CA ASP A 29 -6.65 4.43 -11.00
C ASP A 29 -6.94 3.97 -12.45
N ILE A 30 -5.92 3.51 -13.18
CA ILE A 30 -6.07 2.99 -14.56
C ILE A 30 -7.05 1.81 -14.59
N ASN A 31 -6.99 0.94 -13.59
CA ASN A 31 -7.87 -0.22 -13.47
C ASN A 31 -9.24 0.11 -12.84
N LYS A 32 -9.51 1.38 -12.50
CA LYS A 32 -10.76 1.86 -11.87
C LYS A 32 -11.10 1.10 -10.57
N THR A 33 -10.08 0.62 -9.87
CA THR A 33 -10.25 -0.06 -8.59
C THR A 33 -10.46 0.96 -7.49
N LYS A 34 -11.50 0.79 -6.69
CA LYS A 34 -11.70 1.63 -5.50
C LYS A 34 -10.71 1.20 -4.42
N TYR A 35 -10.00 2.15 -3.84
CA TYR A 35 -9.07 1.92 -2.76
C TYR A 35 -9.12 3.03 -1.72
N GLU A 36 -8.72 2.70 -0.50
CA GLU A 36 -8.53 3.64 0.60
C GLU A 36 -7.03 3.91 0.78
N LEU A 37 -6.68 5.20 0.95
CA LEU A 37 -5.34 5.63 1.29
C LEU A 37 -5.23 5.79 2.80
N ILE A 38 -4.26 5.11 3.41
CA ILE A 38 -3.98 5.21 4.85
C ILE A 38 -2.61 5.84 5.02
N ASP A 39 -2.56 7.07 5.52
CA ASP A 39 -1.29 7.79 5.69
C ASP A 39 -0.62 7.42 7.02
N VAL A 40 0.47 6.66 6.94
CA VAL A 40 1.24 6.23 8.11
C VAL A 40 2.02 7.35 8.79
N SER A 41 2.14 8.52 8.16
CA SER A 41 2.80 9.68 8.81
C SER A 41 1.89 10.41 9.79
N ILE A 42 0.59 10.12 9.80
CA ILE A 42 -0.36 10.71 10.75
C ILE A 42 -0.16 10.16 12.18
N SER A 43 0.21 8.87 12.31
CA SER A 43 0.40 8.24 13.62
C SER A 43 1.35 7.04 13.55
N GLU A 44 2.19 6.90 14.57
CA GLU A 44 3.05 5.73 14.72
C GLU A 44 2.25 4.42 14.77
N HIS A 45 1.04 4.43 15.34
CA HIS A 45 0.19 3.25 15.38
C HIS A 45 -0.11 2.70 13.98
N LEU A 46 -0.38 3.57 13.00
CA LEU A 46 -0.66 3.16 11.62
C LEU A 46 0.59 2.56 10.94
N LEU A 47 1.77 3.10 11.24
CA LEU A 47 3.03 2.54 10.76
C LEU A 47 3.28 1.14 11.34
N GLN A 48 3.04 0.96 12.64
CA GLN A 48 3.19 -0.33 13.30
C GLN A 48 2.14 -1.34 12.82
N GLU A 49 0.90 -0.91 12.62
CA GLU A 49 -0.16 -1.74 12.05
C GLU A 49 0.21 -2.24 10.65
N MET A 50 0.69 -1.35 9.78
CA MET A 50 1.16 -1.71 8.44
C MET A 50 2.28 -2.77 8.50
N ARG A 51 3.27 -2.57 9.37
CA ARG A 51 4.42 -3.49 9.55
C ARG A 51 3.99 -4.84 10.10
N ALA A 52 3.10 -4.86 11.09
CA ALA A 52 2.56 -6.06 11.69
C ALA A 52 1.75 -6.87 10.66
N LYS A 53 0.83 -6.21 9.93
CA LYS A 53 0.03 -6.85 8.87
C LYS A 53 0.89 -7.34 7.71
N ALA A 54 1.97 -6.64 7.37
CA ALA A 54 2.93 -7.06 6.36
C ALA A 54 3.89 -8.17 6.83
N GLY A 55 3.87 -8.53 8.13
CA GLY A 55 4.82 -9.46 8.73
C GLY A 55 6.28 -8.99 8.65
N ASN A 56 6.52 -7.69 8.50
CA ASN A 56 7.85 -7.12 8.30
C ASN A 56 8.04 -5.83 9.12
N PRO A 57 8.84 -5.87 10.21
CA PRO A 57 9.03 -4.73 11.11
C PRO A 57 9.78 -3.55 10.46
N THR A 58 10.47 -3.78 9.33
CA THR A 58 11.16 -2.72 8.59
C THR A 58 10.45 -2.36 7.29
N ALA A 59 9.18 -2.75 7.13
CA ALA A 59 8.40 -2.38 5.95
C ALA A 59 8.31 -0.85 5.84
N VAL A 60 8.48 -0.39 4.60
CA VAL A 60 8.33 1.02 4.21
C VAL A 60 7.17 1.15 3.23
N PRO A 61 6.44 2.28 3.23
CA PRO A 61 5.39 2.51 2.25
C PRO A 61 5.89 2.49 0.79
N PRO A 62 5.01 2.23 -0.20
CA PRO A 62 3.61 1.82 -0.01
C PRO A 62 3.46 0.35 0.39
N GLN A 63 2.32 -0.04 0.97
CA GLN A 63 1.94 -1.44 1.24
C GLN A 63 0.46 -1.67 0.93
N ILE A 64 0.15 -2.70 0.12
CA ILE A 64 -1.21 -2.97 -0.38
C ILE A 64 -1.81 -4.18 0.34
N PHE A 65 -3.08 -4.04 0.73
CA PHE A 65 -3.90 -5.09 1.33
C PHE A 65 -5.25 -5.18 0.64
N ASN A 66 -5.78 -6.40 0.52
CA ASN A 66 -7.16 -6.66 0.12
C ASN A 66 -7.90 -7.23 1.33
N GLY A 67 -8.67 -6.39 2.04
CA GLY A 67 -9.18 -6.76 3.36
C GLY A 67 -8.02 -6.96 4.36
N ASP A 68 -7.82 -8.19 4.80
CA ASP A 68 -6.71 -8.60 5.69
C ASP A 68 -5.56 -9.30 4.93
N ASP A 69 -5.76 -9.61 3.65
CA ASP A 69 -4.76 -10.28 2.83
C ASP A 69 -3.68 -9.31 2.38
N TYR A 70 -2.44 -9.59 2.75
CA TYR A 70 -1.30 -8.80 2.31
C TYR A 70 -0.95 -9.08 0.85
N CYS A 71 -1.08 -8.06 0.00
CA CYS A 71 -0.74 -8.15 -1.42
C CYS A 71 0.70 -7.69 -1.68
N GLY A 72 1.27 -6.80 -0.86
CA GLY A 72 2.63 -6.27 -1.06
C GLY A 72 2.72 -5.18 -2.14
N VAL A 73 3.92 -4.92 -2.66
CA VAL A 73 4.24 -3.64 -3.34
C VAL A 73 4.78 -3.80 -4.77
N ARG A 74 5.03 -5.03 -5.22
CA ARG A 74 5.63 -5.26 -6.55
C ARG A 74 4.55 -5.19 -7.62
N LYS A 75 4.91 -4.76 -8.83
CA LYS A 75 4.00 -4.75 -9.99
C LYS A 75 3.30 -6.09 -10.24
N LYS A 76 4.04 -7.20 -10.11
CA LYS A 76 3.49 -8.57 -10.17
C LYS A 76 2.40 -8.86 -9.12
N ASN A 77 2.45 -8.16 -7.99
CA ASN A 77 1.48 -8.34 -6.91
C ASN A 77 0.19 -7.53 -7.15
N LEU A 78 0.23 -6.47 -7.97
CA LEU A 78 -0.97 -5.75 -8.39
C LEU A 78 -1.84 -6.61 -9.32
N ASP A 79 -1.24 -7.47 -10.14
CA ASP A 79 -2.00 -8.46 -10.92
C ASP A 79 -2.81 -9.42 -10.02
N PHE A 80 -2.31 -9.73 -8.83
CA PHE A 80 -3.05 -10.53 -7.83
C PHE A 80 -4.24 -9.76 -7.24
N VAL A 81 -4.11 -8.44 -7.08
CA VAL A 81 -5.22 -7.56 -6.65
C VAL A 81 -6.36 -7.56 -7.68
N PHE A 82 -6.05 -7.63 -8.98
CA PHE A 82 -7.05 -7.59 -10.06
C PHE A 82 -7.62 -8.96 -10.45
N LYS A 83 -7.00 -10.07 -10.03
CA LYS A 83 -7.42 -11.44 -10.40
C LYS A 83 -8.33 -12.12 -9.38
N GLN A 84 -8.63 -11.47 -8.25
CA GLN A 84 -9.50 -12.00 -7.19
C GLN A 84 -10.87 -11.33 -7.17
#